data_AF-A0A9E1KQF5-F1
#
_entry.id   AF-A0A9E1KQF5-F1
#
_cell.length_a   1.000
_cell.length_b   1.000
_cell.length_c   1.000
_cell.angle_alpha   90.00
_cell.angle_beta   90.00
_cell.angle_gamma   90.00
#
_symmetry.space_group_name_H-M   'P 1'
#
loop_
_entity.id
_entity.type
_entity.pdbx_description
1 polymer ?
#
loop_
_entity_poly.entity_id
_entity_poly.type
_entity_poly.pdbx_seq_one_letter_code
_entity_poly.pdbx_strand_id
1 'polypeptide(L)'
;MTKRVDQPFDEAVWDEFCSNLQKTGRLVLANTPSEGLDKAEGFRYLARLTHHALARFIETPQPLRPEFDYRSPKIGGDNPDYLYGSATISGQYDYRIRGQVNDAFNIGIGSYYGGLGSGSGLL
;
A
#
# COMPACT_ATOMS: atom_id res chain seq x y z
N MET A 1 -16.68 -0.34 21.41
CA MET A 1 -15.72 -1.16 22.18
C MET A 1 -14.50 -0.30 22.46
N THR A 2 -14.24 -0.09 23.74
CA THR A 2 -13.34 0.91 24.33
C THR A 2 -11.89 0.42 24.38
N LYS A 3 -10.96 1.39 24.47
CA LYS A 3 -9.51 1.30 24.79
C LYS A 3 -8.54 1.13 23.61
N ARG A 4 -7.92 2.24 23.19
CA ARG A 4 -6.54 2.25 22.67
C ARG A 4 -5.85 3.63 22.76
N VAL A 5 -6.03 4.38 23.85
CA VAL A 5 -5.42 5.72 24.01
C VAL A 5 -4.30 5.77 25.06
N ASP A 6 -4.10 4.71 25.86
CA ASP A 6 -3.12 4.72 26.98
C ASP A 6 -1.91 3.80 26.79
N GLN A 7 -1.61 3.36 25.56
CA GLN A 7 -0.35 2.66 25.31
C GLN A 7 0.74 3.71 25.05
N PRO A 8 1.79 3.81 25.89
CA PRO A 8 2.90 4.69 25.58
C PRO A 8 3.51 4.28 24.23
N PHE A 9 3.90 5.28 23.45
CA PHE A 9 4.67 5.04 22.24
C PHE A 9 5.93 4.26 22.59
N ASP A 10 6.10 3.11 21.95
CA ASP A 10 7.32 2.31 22.06
C ASP A 10 8.33 2.81 21.04
N GLU A 11 9.39 3.49 21.53
CA GLU A 11 10.48 4.01 20.69
C GLU A 11 11.10 2.91 19.81
N ALA A 12 11.09 1.65 20.27
CA ALA A 12 11.60 0.52 19.51
C ALA A 12 10.84 0.32 18.19
N VAL A 13 9.56 0.66 18.12
CA VAL A 13 8.76 0.55 16.87
C VAL A 13 9.26 1.53 15.82
N TRP A 14 9.64 2.74 16.22
CA TRP A 14 10.17 3.73 15.30
C TRP A 14 11.58 3.40 14.83
N ASP A 15 12.42 2.93 15.76
CA ASP A 15 13.77 2.46 15.43
C ASP A 15 13.72 1.27 14.47
N GLU A 16 12.79 0.33 14.68
CA GLU A 16 12.59 -0.80 13.78
C GLU A 16 12.14 -0.34 12.38
N PHE A 17 11.18 0.58 12.29
CA PHE A 17 10.75 1.16 11.02
C PHE A 17 11.93 1.80 10.26
N CYS A 18 12.71 2.65 10.93
CA CYS A 18 13.88 3.29 10.34
C CYS A 18 14.94 2.27 9.91
N SER A 19 15.19 1.25 10.73
CA SER A 19 16.12 0.16 10.44
C SER A 19 15.70 -0.63 9.20
N ASN A 20 14.41 -0.95 9.07
CA ASN A 20 13.88 -1.67 7.92
C ASN A 20 13.93 -0.83 6.64
N LEU A 21 13.66 0.48 6.72
CA LEU A 21 13.84 1.39 5.59
C LEU A 21 15.31 1.44 5.15
N GLN A 22 16.25 1.52 6.09
CA GLN A 22 17.68 1.50 5.79
C GLN A 22 18.12 0.19 5.14
N LYS A 23 17.70 -0.96 5.69
CA LYS A 23 17.98 -2.29 5.12
C LYS A 23 17.46 -2.38 3.69
N THR A 24 16.25 -1.89 3.43
CA THR A 24 15.65 -1.87 2.09
C THR A 24 16.46 -0.98 1.13
N GLY A 25 16.92 0.19 1.57
CA GLY A 25 17.82 1.03 0.78
C GLY A 25 19.14 0.34 0.40
N ARG A 26 19.69 -0.50 1.30
CA ARG A 26 20.86 -1.33 0.98
C ARG A 26 20.54 -2.41 -0.06
N LEU A 27 19.35 -2.99 -0.03
CA LEU A 27 18.90 -3.94 -1.06
C LEU A 27 18.81 -3.28 -2.43
N VAL A 28 18.28 -2.06 -2.51
CA VAL A 28 18.28 -1.27 -3.76
C VAL A 28 19.71 -1.14 -4.29
N LEU A 29 20.64 -0.66 -3.46
CA LEU A 29 22.03 -0.49 -3.87
C LEU A 29 22.71 -1.79 -4.32
N ALA A 30 22.39 -2.93 -3.70
CA ALA A 30 22.98 -4.22 -4.02
C ALA A 30 22.44 -4.85 -5.31
N ASN A 31 21.21 -4.50 -5.72
CA ASN A 31 20.50 -5.14 -6.84
C ASN A 31 20.30 -4.22 -8.05
N THR A 32 20.71 -2.95 -7.96
CA THR A 32 20.63 -2.00 -9.08
C THR A 32 21.95 -1.98 -9.86
N PRO A 33 21.92 -1.92 -11.21
CA PRO A 33 23.10 -1.70 -12.03
C PRO A 33 23.93 -0.48 -11.59
N SER A 34 25.20 -0.44 -11.99
CA SER A 34 26.13 0.60 -11.53
C SER A 34 25.81 2.00 -12.04
N GLU A 35 24.92 2.15 -13.03
CA GLU A 35 24.49 3.41 -13.61
C GLU A 35 23.83 4.34 -12.58
N GLY A 36 24.16 5.63 -12.65
CA GLY A 36 23.71 6.62 -11.67
C GLY A 36 22.20 6.87 -11.69
N LEU A 37 21.56 6.77 -12.87
CA LEU A 37 20.14 7.02 -13.04
C LEU A 37 19.28 5.94 -12.36
N ASP A 38 19.59 4.67 -12.60
CA ASP A 38 18.82 3.55 -12.03
C ASP A 38 18.85 3.56 -10.50
N LYS A 39 20.00 3.89 -9.90
CA LYS A 39 20.12 4.04 -8.44
C LYS A 39 19.22 5.16 -7.94
N ALA A 40 19.24 6.32 -8.61
CA ALA A 40 18.39 7.44 -8.24
C ALA A 40 16.90 7.09 -8.36
N GLU A 41 16.49 6.43 -9.44
CA GLU A 41 15.11 5.96 -9.61
C GLU A 41 14.72 4.88 -8.59
N GLY A 42 15.62 3.99 -8.22
CA GLY A 42 15.41 3.01 -7.15
C GLY A 42 15.07 3.66 -5.81
N PHE A 43 15.79 4.72 -5.44
CA PHE A 43 15.48 5.49 -4.23
C PHE A 43 14.20 6.33 -4.36
N ARG A 44 13.91 6.92 -5.53
CA ARG A 44 12.61 7.58 -5.77
C ARG A 44 11.46 6.59 -5.64
N TYR A 45 11.63 5.37 -6.13
CA TYR A 45 10.65 4.30 -5.99
C TYR A 45 10.46 3.90 -4.52
N LEU A 46 11.55 3.69 -3.76
CA LEU A 46 11.48 3.42 -2.32
C LEU A 46 10.74 4.52 -1.55
N ALA A 47 10.98 5.79 -1.88
CA ALA A 47 10.28 6.91 -1.26
C ALA A 47 8.77 6.89 -1.57
N ARG A 48 8.37 6.61 -2.82
CA ARG A 48 6.96 6.48 -3.21
C ARG A 48 6.26 5.34 -2.47
N LEU A 49 6.91 4.18 -2.35
CA LEU A 49 6.39 3.04 -1.59
C LEU A 49 6.23 3.37 -0.11
N THR A 50 7.22 4.04 0.48
CA THR A 50 7.19 4.44 1.90
C THR A 50 6.05 5.42 2.16
N HIS A 51 5.89 6.44 1.31
CA HIS A 51 4.77 7.37 1.38
C HIS A 51 3.41 6.65 1.29
N HIS A 52 3.26 5.73 0.33
CA HIS A 52 2.04 4.96 0.18
C HIS A 52 1.75 4.08 1.41
N ALA A 53 2.76 3.40 1.96
CA ALA A 53 2.61 2.58 3.15
C ALA A 53 2.17 3.41 4.36
N LEU A 54 2.78 4.57 4.59
CA LEU A 54 2.40 5.48 5.67
C LEU A 54 0.96 5.95 5.50
N ALA A 55 0.59 6.43 4.31
CA ALA A 55 -0.77 6.86 4.01
C ALA A 55 -1.81 5.73 4.17
N ARG A 56 -1.45 4.49 3.82
CA ARG A 56 -2.37 3.36 3.88
C ARG A 56 -2.55 2.78 5.28
N PHE A 57 -1.47 2.69 6.07
CA PHE A 57 -1.47 1.96 7.34
C PHE A 57 -1.64 2.85 8.57
N ILE A 58 -1.33 4.15 8.48
CA ILE A 58 -1.55 5.09 9.60
C ILE A 58 -3.00 5.60 9.58
N GLU A 59 -3.54 5.88 8.39
CA GLU A 59 -4.94 6.29 8.28
C GLU A 59 -5.85 5.14 8.71
N THR A 60 -6.76 5.43 9.64
CA THR A 60 -7.62 4.39 10.22
C THR A 60 -8.52 3.81 9.14
N PRO A 61 -8.45 2.50 8.84
CA PRO A 61 -9.36 1.88 7.90
C PRO A 61 -10.81 2.08 8.38
N GLN A 62 -11.72 2.41 7.45
CA GLN A 62 -13.14 2.63 7.76
C GLN A 62 -14.04 1.54 7.14
N PRO A 63 -14.04 0.28 7.64
CA PRO A 63 -14.87 -0.78 7.07
C PRO A 63 -16.37 -0.52 7.13
N LEU A 64 -16.86 0.36 8.01
CA LEU A 64 -18.28 0.72 8.08
C LEU A 64 -18.71 1.73 7.01
N ARG A 65 -17.75 2.49 6.48
CA ARG A 65 -17.96 3.53 5.46
C ARG A 65 -16.78 3.50 4.49
N PRO A 66 -16.63 2.41 3.72
CA PRO A 66 -15.48 2.26 2.84
C PRO A 66 -15.55 3.26 1.69
N GLU A 67 -14.40 3.87 1.39
CA GLU A 67 -14.20 4.73 0.23
C GLU A 67 -13.09 4.14 -0.64
N PHE A 68 -13.22 4.28 -1.96
CA PHE A 68 -12.17 3.86 -2.88
C PHE A 68 -11.02 4.87 -2.84
N ASP A 69 -9.83 4.39 -2.50
CA ASP A 69 -8.57 5.13 -2.66
C ASP A 69 -7.89 4.71 -3.95
N TYR A 70 -7.68 5.69 -4.84
CA TYR A 70 -7.05 5.53 -6.14
C TYR A 70 -5.58 6.02 -6.17
N ARG A 71 -4.99 6.34 -5.02
CA ARG A 71 -3.64 6.91 -4.91
C ARG A 71 -2.54 5.84 -4.77
N SER A 72 -2.76 4.65 -5.32
CA SER A 72 -1.73 3.62 -5.34
C SER A 72 -0.55 4.09 -6.20
N PRO A 73 0.70 3.97 -5.74
CA PRO A 73 1.85 4.18 -6.61
C PRO A 73 1.92 3.07 -7.65
N LYS A 74 2.74 3.28 -8.67
CA LYS A 74 3.06 2.27 -9.67
C LYS A 74 3.91 1.17 -9.04
N ILE A 75 3.42 -0.07 -9.01
CA ILE A 75 4.11 -1.21 -8.38
C ILE A 75 4.17 -2.36 -9.38
N GLY A 76 5.35 -2.99 -9.52
CA GLY A 76 5.48 -4.35 -10.08
C GLY A 76 4.94 -4.55 -11.50
N GLY A 77 5.29 -3.68 -12.44
CA GLY A 77 4.77 -3.77 -13.82
C GLY A 77 3.37 -3.18 -13.97
N ASP A 78 3.08 -2.13 -13.20
CA ASP A 78 1.86 -1.32 -13.25
C ASP A 78 1.39 -1.03 -14.68
N ASN A 79 0.11 -1.32 -14.96
CA ASN A 79 -0.49 -1.02 -16.25
C ASN A 79 -0.94 0.45 -16.28
N PRO A 80 -0.31 1.32 -17.11
CA PRO A 80 -0.65 2.74 -17.16
C PRO A 80 -2.07 3.02 -17.67
N ASP A 81 -2.72 2.05 -18.30
CA ASP A 81 -4.10 2.18 -18.81
C ASP A 81 -5.15 1.86 -17.73
N TYR A 82 -4.74 1.35 -16.57
CA TYR A 82 -5.64 0.96 -15.49
C TYR A 82 -5.69 2.02 -14.38
N LEU A 83 -6.90 2.34 -13.95
CA LEU A 83 -7.14 3.07 -12.71
C LEU A 83 -7.37 2.05 -11.57
N TYR A 84 -6.34 1.83 -10.76
CA TYR A 84 -6.42 0.93 -9.61
C TYR A 84 -7.01 1.66 -8.40
N GLY A 85 -8.06 1.08 -7.82
CA GLY A 85 -8.67 1.56 -6.59
C GLY A 85 -8.80 0.43 -5.57
N SER A 86 -8.69 0.76 -4.29
CA SER A 86 -8.97 -0.19 -3.21
C SER A 86 -9.80 0.45 -2.12
N ALA A 87 -10.66 -0.33 -1.48
CA ALA A 87 -11.40 0.08 -0.31
C ALA A 87 -11.28 -1.02 0.75
N THR A 88 -11.04 -0.65 2.00
CA THR A 88 -10.97 -1.64 3.08
C THR A 88 -12.38 -2.06 3.50
N ILE A 89 -12.66 -3.36 3.38
CA ILE A 89 -13.92 -3.99 3.79
C ILE A 89 -13.68 -4.98 4.94
N SER A 90 -14.76 -5.41 5.59
CA SER A 90 -14.74 -6.49 6.57
C SER A 90 -15.79 -7.53 6.21
N GLY A 91 -15.45 -8.82 6.23
CA GLY A 91 -16.38 -9.91 5.92
C GLY A 91 -17.55 -10.06 6.92
N GLN A 92 -17.68 -9.17 7.90
CA GLN A 92 -18.80 -9.12 8.85
C GLN A 92 -19.99 -8.29 8.33
N TYR A 93 -19.85 -7.61 7.19
CA TYR A 93 -20.87 -6.71 6.65
C TYR A 93 -21.15 -6.97 5.17
N ASP A 94 -22.35 -6.58 4.75
CA ASP A 94 -22.73 -6.54 3.34
C ASP A 94 -22.45 -5.15 2.73
N TYR A 95 -21.83 -5.15 1.56
CA TYR A 95 -21.45 -3.93 0.85
C TYR A 95 -22.13 -3.85 -0.52
N ARG A 96 -22.30 -2.61 -1.01
CA ARG A 96 -22.87 -2.36 -2.32
C ARG A 96 -22.06 -1.31 -3.07
N ILE A 97 -21.43 -1.72 -4.15
CA ILE A 97 -20.75 -0.81 -5.09
C ILE A 97 -21.80 -0.24 -6.05
N ARG A 98 -21.82 1.08 -6.22
CA ARG A 98 -22.69 1.79 -7.16
C ARG A 98 -21.91 2.90 -7.85
N GLY A 99 -22.25 3.19 -9.09
CA GLY A 99 -21.63 4.23 -9.88
C GLY A 99 -22.03 4.13 -11.34
N GLN A 100 -21.32 4.87 -12.18
CA GLN A 100 -21.45 4.80 -13.63
C GLN A 100 -20.13 4.26 -14.20
N VAL A 101 -20.23 3.30 -15.12
CA VAL A 101 -19.06 2.72 -15.80
C VAL A 101 -18.46 3.68 -16.85
N ASN A 102 -19.23 4.70 -17.25
CA ASN A 102 -18.89 5.66 -18.29
C ASN A 102 -18.36 4.96 -19.55
N ASP A 103 -17.17 5.30 -19.99
CA ASP A 103 -16.47 4.79 -21.17
C ASP A 103 -15.40 3.73 -20.84
N ALA A 104 -15.40 3.18 -19.61
CA ALA A 104 -14.45 2.15 -19.22
C ALA A 104 -14.57 0.91 -20.12
N PHE A 105 -13.48 0.56 -20.81
CA PHE A 105 -13.43 -0.62 -21.67
C PHE A 105 -13.53 -1.93 -20.87
N ASN A 106 -12.95 -1.98 -19.68
CA ASN A 106 -12.97 -3.15 -18.80
C ASN A 106 -13.05 -2.70 -17.33
N ILE A 107 -13.80 -3.46 -16.53
CA ILE A 107 -13.87 -3.30 -15.08
C ILE A 107 -13.65 -4.66 -14.42
N GLY A 108 -12.60 -4.72 -13.58
CA GLY A 108 -12.32 -5.86 -12.71
C GLY A 108 -12.59 -5.50 -11.25
N ILE A 109 -13.24 -6.39 -10.51
CA ILE A 109 -13.45 -6.27 -9.06
C ILE A 109 -12.93 -7.55 -8.42
N GLY A 110 -12.01 -7.40 -7.46
CA GLY A 110 -11.48 -8.50 -6.66
C GLY A 110 -11.51 -8.14 -5.18
N SER A 111 -11.89 -9.11 -4.35
CA SER A 111 -11.70 -9.04 -2.90
C SER A 111 -10.42 -9.79 -2.55
N TYR A 112 -9.58 -9.18 -1.72
CA TYR A 112 -8.34 -9.78 -1.27
C TYR A 112 -8.21 -9.67 0.24
N TYR A 113 -7.56 -10.66 0.84
CA TYR A 113 -7.05 -10.56 2.21
C TYR A 113 -5.53 -10.75 2.25
N GLY A 114 -4.92 -10.28 3.34
CA GLY A 114 -3.47 -10.28 3.49
C GLY A 114 -2.82 -9.03 2.88
N GLY A 115 -1.60 -9.19 2.37
CA GLY A 115 -0.80 -8.08 1.87
C GLY A 115 0.11 -8.50 0.72
N LEU A 116 0.28 -7.60 -0.25
CA LEU A 116 1.22 -7.77 -1.34
C LEU A 116 2.65 -7.90 -0.77
N GLY A 117 3.37 -8.96 -1.18
CA GLY A 117 4.71 -9.26 -0.66
C GLY A 117 4.73 -9.96 0.71
N SER A 118 3.57 -10.31 1.28
CA SER A 118 3.50 -11.20 2.45
C SER A 118 3.75 -12.66 2.04
N GLY A 119 4.23 -13.49 2.98
CA GLY A 119 4.46 -14.93 2.73
C GLY A 119 3.19 -15.71 2.37
N SER A 120 2.01 -15.16 2.69
CA SER A 120 0.70 -15.71 2.30
C SER A 120 0.18 -15.18 0.95
N GLY A 121 0.81 -14.14 0.39
CA GLY A 121 0.32 -13.47 -0.81
C GLY A 121 -0.97 -12.68 -0.60
N LEU A 122 -1.58 -12.26 -1.71
CA LEU A 122 -2.96 -11.79 -1.77
C LEU A 122 -3.84 -13.00 -2.06
N LEU A 123 -4.76 -13.32 -1.16
CA LEU A 123 -5.69 -14.44 -1.27
C LEU A 123 -7.13 -13.96 -1.43
#